data_AF-A0A383BLV2-F1
#
_entry.id   AF-A0A383BLV2-F1
#
_cell.length_a   1.000
_cell.length_b   1.000
_cell.length_c   1.000
_cell.angle_alpha   90.00
_cell.angle_beta   90.00
_cell.angle_gamma   90.00
#
_symmetry.space_group_name_H-M   'P 1'
#
loop_
_entity.id
_entity.type
_entity.pdbx_description
1 polymer ?
#
loop_
_entity_poly.entity_id
_entity_poly.type
_entity_poly.pdbx_seq_one_letter_code
_entity_poly.pdbx_strand_id
1 'polypeptide(L)'
;MLQFLLENQIYADSLNTTLEETELLGKKKLKWIRSITTIGTPHNGTTLSNIVRTTLPFMEELMGLAAIIDNRIYSFDLEQWGFNRYPNESWNKYFERLRYHPAWETKNFCAWDVSIDGARQLNTYLKANNDIYYFSFATGNTKHDEKTGYHKPNTSMSIILRPNAYMMGKTRQCWIEGDCTDSTWYENDGIINTISQMGPTSGINGADKIITYNNEDDIETGAWLYMGKYTMDHKAFM
;
A
#
# COMPACT_ATOMS: atom_id res chain seq x y z
N MET A 1 -6.95 7.36 -2.74
CA MET A 1 -8.30 6.88 -2.38
C MET A 1 -9.23 8.00 -1.93
N LEU A 2 -8.91 8.77 -0.87
CA LEU A 2 -9.78 9.86 -0.39
C LEU A 2 -10.15 10.88 -1.48
N GLN A 3 -9.18 11.31 -2.29
CA GLN A 3 -9.43 12.18 -3.44
C GLN A 3 -10.56 11.64 -4.33
N PHE A 4 -10.51 10.37 -4.70
CA PHE A 4 -11.53 9.74 -5.53
C PHE A 4 -12.90 9.76 -4.85
N LEU A 5 -12.97 9.50 -3.55
CA LEU A 5 -14.22 9.58 -2.79
C LEU A 5 -14.80 10.99 -2.77
N LEU A 6 -13.97 12.03 -2.62
CA LEU A 6 -14.42 13.42 -2.63
C LEU A 6 -14.85 13.89 -4.02
N GLU A 7 -14.26 13.37 -5.09
CA GLU A 7 -14.53 13.82 -6.46
C GLU A 7 -15.70 13.08 -7.13
N ASN A 8 -16.15 11.99 -6.52
CA ASN A 8 -17.23 11.15 -7.03
C ASN A 8 -18.42 11.13 -6.08
N GLN A 9 -19.58 10.71 -6.58
CA GLN A 9 -20.73 10.40 -5.76
C GLN A 9 -20.78 8.89 -5.60
N ILE A 10 -20.91 8.44 -4.35
CA ILE A 10 -21.00 7.04 -4.02
C ILE A 10 -22.48 6.68 -3.85
N TYR A 11 -22.83 5.49 -4.30
CA TYR A 11 -24.17 4.94 -4.17
C TYR A 11 -24.21 3.92 -3.04
N ALA A 12 -25.32 3.89 -2.30
CA ALA A 12 -25.55 2.96 -1.20
C ALA A 12 -25.89 1.54 -1.70
N ASP A 13 -26.34 1.41 -2.93
CA ASP A 13 -26.71 0.14 -3.56
C ASP A 13 -25.86 -0.17 -4.80
N SER A 14 -25.77 -1.47 -5.11
CA SER A 14 -25.01 -1.97 -6.26
C SER A 14 -25.67 -1.67 -7.62
N LEU A 15 -26.93 -1.24 -7.66
CA LEU A 15 -27.62 -0.82 -8.88
C LEU A 15 -27.41 0.67 -9.19
N ASN A 16 -26.68 1.41 -8.33
CA ASN A 16 -26.42 2.84 -8.43
C ASN A 16 -27.72 3.67 -8.50
N THR A 17 -28.72 3.31 -7.71
CA THR A 17 -30.05 3.96 -7.73
C THR A 17 -30.26 4.92 -6.56
N THR A 18 -29.64 4.64 -5.44
CA THR A 18 -29.75 5.35 -4.17
C THR A 18 -28.39 5.93 -3.82
N LEU A 19 -28.31 7.26 -3.73
CA LEU A 19 -27.09 7.93 -3.30
C LEU A 19 -26.82 7.60 -1.83
N GLU A 20 -25.54 7.51 -1.50
CA GLU A 20 -25.11 7.43 -0.11
C GLU A 20 -25.55 8.70 0.65
N GLU A 21 -26.01 8.55 1.90
CA GLU A 21 -26.65 9.63 2.65
C GLU A 21 -25.66 10.53 3.38
N THR A 22 -24.48 10.02 3.74
CA THR A 22 -23.46 10.79 4.44
C THR A 22 -23.01 11.98 3.60
N GLU A 23 -22.69 13.06 4.31
CA GLU A 23 -22.20 14.28 3.67
C GLU A 23 -20.92 14.03 2.86
N LEU A 24 -20.09 13.08 3.29
CA LEU A 24 -18.78 12.81 2.72
C LEU A 24 -18.86 12.06 1.38
N LEU A 25 -19.74 11.05 1.27
CA LEU A 25 -19.75 10.14 0.11
C LEU A 25 -20.92 10.41 -0.85
N GLY A 26 -22.04 10.98 -0.38
CA GLY A 26 -23.21 11.28 -1.22
C GLY A 26 -23.07 12.48 -2.16
N LYS A 27 -22.10 13.36 -1.90
CA LYS A 27 -21.94 14.64 -2.62
C LYS A 27 -20.48 14.87 -3.02
N LYS A 28 -20.27 15.37 -4.23
CA LYS A 28 -18.94 15.81 -4.69
C LYS A 28 -18.44 17.01 -3.88
N LYS A 29 -17.19 16.94 -3.44
CA LYS A 29 -16.46 17.94 -2.66
C LYS A 29 -15.19 18.37 -3.42
N LEU A 30 -15.40 18.96 -4.58
CA LEU A 30 -14.31 19.42 -5.45
C LEU A 30 -13.49 20.52 -4.75
N LYS A 31 -12.18 20.59 -5.08
CA LYS A 31 -11.23 21.62 -4.59
C LYS A 31 -10.99 21.61 -3.07
N TRP A 32 -11.39 20.56 -2.36
CA TRP A 32 -11.05 20.37 -0.94
C TRP A 32 -9.59 19.95 -0.73
N ILE A 33 -8.97 19.35 -1.73
CA ILE A 33 -7.56 18.97 -1.73
C ILE A 33 -6.80 19.94 -2.64
N ARG A 34 -5.75 20.56 -2.11
CA ARG A 34 -4.84 21.41 -2.90
C ARG A 34 -3.60 20.64 -3.37
N SER A 35 -3.08 19.77 -2.51
CA SER A 35 -1.89 18.96 -2.81
C SER A 35 -1.92 17.63 -2.08
N ILE A 36 -1.25 16.64 -2.65
CA ILE A 36 -1.01 15.33 -2.05
C ILE A 36 0.50 15.08 -2.06
N THR A 37 1.07 14.83 -0.88
CA THR A 37 2.48 14.47 -0.73
C THR A 37 2.58 13.06 -0.20
N THR A 38 3.44 12.26 -0.81
CA THR A 38 3.69 10.87 -0.43
C THR A 38 5.18 10.64 -0.18
N ILE A 39 5.49 9.84 0.83
CA ILE A 39 6.86 9.49 1.22
C ILE A 39 6.87 7.99 1.46
N GLY A 40 7.79 7.25 0.84
CA GLY A 40 7.88 5.80 1.08
C GLY A 40 6.65 5.00 0.61
N THR A 41 5.79 5.57 -0.24
CA THR A 41 4.45 5.01 -0.50
C THR A 41 4.48 3.95 -1.59
N PRO A 42 3.81 2.79 -1.42
CA PRO A 42 3.73 1.76 -2.46
C PRO A 42 2.70 2.08 -3.53
N HIS A 43 2.95 3.08 -4.39
CA HIS A 43 2.02 3.42 -5.47
C HIS A 43 1.76 2.25 -6.41
N ASN A 44 2.74 1.38 -6.62
CA ASN A 44 2.62 0.18 -7.45
C ASN A 44 2.61 -1.12 -6.62
N GLY A 45 2.37 -1.00 -5.31
CA GLY A 45 2.42 -2.12 -4.37
C GLY A 45 3.83 -2.44 -3.90
N THR A 46 3.97 -3.44 -3.03
CA THR A 46 5.25 -3.97 -2.57
C THR A 46 5.34 -5.46 -2.84
N THR A 47 6.52 -5.92 -3.24
CA THR A 47 6.78 -7.35 -3.35
C THR A 47 6.78 -8.06 -2.00
N LEU A 48 6.95 -7.31 -0.89
CA LEU A 48 6.91 -7.88 0.46
C LEU A 48 5.53 -8.47 0.79
N SER A 49 4.43 -7.79 0.43
CA SER A 49 3.07 -8.27 0.76
C SER A 49 2.81 -9.66 0.16
N ASN A 50 3.17 -9.83 -1.12
CA ASN A 50 3.05 -11.11 -1.80
C ASN A 50 3.96 -12.18 -1.17
N ILE A 51 5.19 -11.84 -0.77
CA ILE A 51 6.13 -12.74 -0.08
C ILE A 51 5.54 -13.21 1.26
N VAL A 52 5.09 -12.26 2.07
CA VAL A 52 4.53 -12.54 3.40
C VAL A 52 3.28 -13.40 3.24
N ARG A 53 2.35 -13.04 2.34
CA ARG A 53 1.13 -13.83 2.08
C ARG A 53 1.42 -15.28 1.66
N THR A 54 2.51 -15.52 0.90
CA THR A 54 2.92 -16.89 0.54
C THR A 54 3.59 -17.67 1.67
N THR A 55 4.13 -16.98 2.68
CA THR A 55 4.92 -17.59 3.77
C THR A 55 4.10 -17.77 5.06
N LEU A 56 3.25 -16.78 5.39
CA LEU A 56 2.35 -16.73 6.54
C LEU A 56 1.06 -16.02 6.10
N PRO A 57 -0.12 -16.67 6.16
CA PRO A 57 -1.39 -15.99 5.89
C PRO A 57 -1.57 -14.79 6.83
N PHE A 58 -2.06 -13.66 6.30
CA PHE A 58 -2.29 -12.42 7.06
C PHE A 58 -3.12 -12.65 8.35
N MET A 59 -4.05 -13.61 8.31
CA MET A 59 -4.82 -14.06 9.48
C MET A 59 -3.91 -14.53 10.64
N GLU A 60 -2.89 -15.33 10.37
CA GLU A 60 -1.99 -15.88 11.41
C GLU A 60 -1.16 -14.75 12.06
N GLU A 61 -0.76 -13.76 11.27
CA GLU A 61 -0.07 -12.56 11.77
C GLU A 61 -0.99 -11.72 12.66
N LEU A 62 -2.23 -11.46 12.22
CA LEU A 62 -3.20 -10.70 13.01
C LEU A 62 -3.59 -11.45 14.29
N MET A 63 -3.78 -12.77 14.23
CA MET A 63 -4.06 -13.57 15.42
C MET A 63 -2.89 -13.56 16.40
N GLY A 64 -1.66 -13.65 15.91
CA GLY A 64 -0.45 -13.56 16.72
C GLY A 64 -0.34 -12.20 17.44
N LEU A 65 -0.63 -11.11 16.74
CA LEU A 65 -0.66 -9.78 17.34
C LEU A 65 -1.84 -9.58 18.31
N ALA A 66 -3.04 -10.03 17.94
CA ALA A 66 -4.23 -9.94 18.77
C ALA A 66 -4.07 -10.68 20.11
N ALA A 67 -3.37 -11.83 20.10
CA ALA A 67 -3.03 -12.56 21.32
C ALA A 67 -2.07 -11.80 22.26
N ILE A 68 -1.25 -10.88 21.73
CA ILE A 68 -0.30 -10.07 22.49
C ILE A 68 -0.96 -8.75 22.98
N ILE A 69 -1.99 -8.26 22.28
CA ILE A 69 -2.61 -6.93 22.47
C ILE A 69 -3.78 -6.91 23.47
N ASP A 70 -4.04 -8.03 24.17
CA ASP A 70 -4.99 -8.12 25.31
C ASP A 70 -4.69 -7.11 26.46
N ASN A 71 -3.63 -6.30 26.34
CA ASN A 71 -3.23 -5.21 27.23
C ASN A 71 -3.72 -3.79 26.86
N ARG A 72 -4.81 -3.61 26.10
CA ARG A 72 -5.54 -2.31 25.92
C ARG A 72 -4.76 -1.07 25.43
N ILE A 73 -3.50 -1.21 25.00
CA ILE A 73 -2.66 -0.07 24.59
C ILE A 73 -2.80 0.27 23.11
N TYR A 74 -3.44 -0.60 22.30
CA TYR A 74 -3.59 -0.42 20.86
C TYR A 74 -4.88 -1.07 20.32
N SER A 75 -5.55 -0.40 19.38
CA SER A 75 -6.71 -0.91 18.62
C SER A 75 -6.30 -1.09 17.16
N PHE A 76 -6.78 -2.16 16.51
CA PHE A 76 -6.57 -2.37 15.07
C PHE A 76 -7.62 -1.68 14.19
N ASP A 77 -8.69 -1.13 14.79
CA ASP A 77 -9.81 -0.47 14.10
C ASP A 77 -10.46 -1.38 13.03
N LEU A 78 -10.73 -2.63 13.44
CA LEU A 78 -11.33 -3.70 12.62
C LEU A 78 -12.74 -4.10 13.13
N GLU A 79 -13.42 -3.22 13.86
CA GLU A 79 -14.74 -3.49 14.46
C GLU A 79 -15.80 -3.81 13.41
N GLN A 80 -15.69 -3.24 12.21
CA GLN A 80 -16.56 -3.51 11.06
C GLN A 80 -16.57 -5.00 10.67
N TRP A 81 -15.53 -5.75 11.02
CA TRP A 81 -15.45 -7.19 10.78
C TRP A 81 -15.94 -8.02 11.96
N GLY A 82 -16.26 -7.42 13.11
CA GLY A 82 -16.74 -8.16 14.27
C GLY A 82 -15.71 -9.09 14.90
N PHE A 83 -14.42 -8.77 14.79
CA PHE A 83 -13.33 -9.58 15.35
C PHE A 83 -13.24 -9.57 16.88
N ASN A 84 -14.05 -8.75 17.55
CA ASN A 84 -14.10 -8.73 19.01
C ASN A 84 -14.60 -10.07 19.56
N ARG A 85 -14.02 -10.52 20.67
CA ARG A 85 -14.49 -11.71 21.38
C ARG A 85 -15.84 -11.42 22.03
N TYR A 86 -16.80 -12.34 21.88
CA TYR A 86 -18.12 -12.16 22.49
C TYR A 86 -18.09 -12.31 24.02
N PRO A 87 -19.04 -11.72 24.75
CA PRO A 87 -19.22 -12.00 26.17
C PRO A 87 -19.35 -13.52 26.40
N ASN A 88 -18.54 -14.07 27.30
CA ASN A 88 -18.50 -15.49 27.67
C ASN A 88 -18.04 -16.47 26.56
N GLU A 89 -17.48 -15.99 25.44
CA GLU A 89 -16.85 -16.85 24.44
C GLU A 89 -15.50 -17.37 24.96
N SER A 90 -15.32 -18.70 24.94
CA SER A 90 -14.03 -19.30 25.30
C SER A 90 -12.99 -19.00 24.23
N TRP A 91 -11.71 -18.93 24.61
CA TRP A 91 -10.61 -18.65 23.68
C TRP A 91 -10.57 -19.61 22.50
N ASN A 92 -10.80 -20.91 22.71
CA ASN A 92 -10.81 -21.89 21.62
C ASN A 92 -11.92 -21.58 20.60
N LYS A 93 -13.12 -21.24 21.05
CA LYS A 93 -14.24 -20.87 20.16
C LYS A 93 -13.98 -19.56 19.43
N TYR A 94 -13.36 -18.60 20.10
CA TYR A 94 -12.95 -17.33 19.52
C TYR A 94 -11.96 -17.52 18.36
N PHE A 95 -10.88 -18.26 18.60
CA PHE A 95 -9.87 -18.54 17.57
C PHE A 95 -10.44 -19.39 16.43
N GLU A 96 -11.33 -20.35 16.73
CA GLU A 96 -12.03 -21.12 15.69
C GLU A 96 -12.90 -20.21 14.82
N ARG A 97 -13.68 -19.30 15.43
CA ARG A 97 -14.49 -18.32 14.70
C ARG A 97 -13.65 -17.38 13.85
N LEU A 98 -12.54 -16.88 14.38
CA LEU A 98 -11.62 -16.05 13.61
C LEU A 98 -11.02 -16.86 12.46
N ARG A 99 -10.56 -18.09 12.69
CA ARG A 99 -9.92 -18.92 11.67
C ARG A 99 -10.78 -19.13 10.43
N TYR A 100 -12.09 -19.28 10.60
CA TYR A 100 -13.05 -19.51 9.51
C TYR A 100 -13.85 -18.26 9.14
N HIS A 101 -13.39 -17.07 9.52
CA HIS A 101 -14.14 -15.85 9.26
C HIS A 101 -14.14 -15.50 7.75
N PRO A 102 -15.29 -15.15 7.15
CA PRO A 102 -15.39 -14.87 5.71
C PRO A 102 -14.56 -13.65 5.27
N ALA A 103 -14.19 -12.78 6.20
CA ALA A 103 -13.35 -11.61 5.92
C ALA A 103 -12.03 -12.00 5.21
N TRP A 104 -11.44 -13.15 5.53
CA TRP A 104 -10.17 -13.60 4.95
C TRP A 104 -10.24 -13.93 3.47
N GLU A 105 -11.44 -14.18 2.94
CA GLU A 105 -11.66 -14.45 1.51
C GLU A 105 -11.83 -13.14 0.71
N THR A 106 -12.02 -12.02 1.41
CA THR A 106 -12.24 -10.72 0.77
C THR A 106 -10.92 -10.05 0.38
N LYS A 107 -11.03 -9.12 -0.56
CA LYS A 107 -9.94 -8.20 -0.94
C LYS A 107 -9.95 -6.90 -0.13
N ASN A 108 -10.86 -6.76 0.83
CA ASN A 108 -11.08 -5.52 1.58
C ASN A 108 -10.14 -5.41 2.80
N PHE A 109 -8.84 -5.57 2.56
CA PHE A 109 -7.78 -5.52 3.57
C PHE A 109 -6.53 -4.85 3.02
N CYS A 110 -5.78 -4.17 3.88
CA CYS A 110 -4.53 -3.51 3.51
C CYS A 110 -3.54 -4.46 2.82
N ALA A 111 -3.47 -5.72 3.25
CA ALA A 111 -2.61 -6.73 2.65
C ALA A 111 -2.89 -6.94 1.15
N TRP A 112 -4.16 -6.86 0.73
CA TRP A 112 -4.51 -6.86 -0.70
C TRP A 112 -4.09 -5.56 -1.36
N ASP A 113 -4.51 -4.40 -0.84
CA ASP A 113 -4.27 -3.10 -1.48
C ASP A 113 -2.78 -2.78 -1.64
N VAL A 114 -1.92 -3.20 -0.70
CA VAL A 114 -0.46 -3.01 -0.79
C VAL A 114 0.24 -4.08 -1.64
N SER A 115 -0.46 -5.13 -2.08
CA SER A 115 0.09 -6.10 -3.04
C SER A 115 0.26 -5.48 -4.42
N ILE A 116 1.11 -6.06 -5.27
CA ILE A 116 1.29 -5.57 -6.65
C ILE A 116 -0.02 -5.64 -7.46
N ASP A 117 -0.90 -6.61 -7.17
CA ASP A 117 -2.19 -6.79 -7.82
C ASP A 117 -3.23 -5.78 -7.33
N GLY A 118 -3.33 -5.60 -6.00
CA GLY A 118 -4.26 -4.63 -5.42
C GLY A 118 -3.91 -3.20 -5.80
N ALA A 119 -2.63 -2.83 -5.77
CA ALA A 119 -2.18 -1.52 -6.23
C ALA A 119 -2.47 -1.31 -7.73
N ARG A 120 -2.26 -2.31 -8.58
CA ARG A 120 -2.65 -2.26 -10.01
C ARG A 120 -4.15 -2.07 -10.19
N GLN A 121 -4.96 -2.77 -9.39
CA GLN A 121 -6.42 -2.60 -9.39
C GLN A 121 -6.81 -1.17 -9.00
N LEU A 122 -6.21 -0.63 -7.94
CA LEU A 122 -6.44 0.75 -7.49
C LEU A 122 -6.04 1.78 -8.57
N ASN A 123 -4.83 1.64 -9.14
CA ASN A 123 -4.29 2.55 -10.15
C ASN A 123 -5.08 2.56 -11.47
N THR A 124 -5.95 1.58 -11.67
CA THR A 124 -6.83 1.52 -12.83
C THR A 124 -7.88 2.63 -12.81
N TYR A 125 -8.37 3.00 -11.62
CA TYR A 125 -9.45 3.99 -11.48
C TYR A 125 -9.11 5.18 -10.57
N LEU A 126 -8.10 5.05 -9.70
CA LEU A 126 -7.57 6.17 -8.92
C LEU A 126 -6.57 6.94 -9.77
N LYS A 127 -7.01 8.06 -10.36
CA LYS A 127 -6.21 8.90 -11.25
C LYS A 127 -5.88 10.26 -10.65
N ALA A 128 -4.71 10.79 -11.00
CA ALA A 128 -4.36 12.17 -10.72
C ALA A 128 -5.40 13.15 -11.29
N ASN A 129 -5.76 14.16 -10.50
CA ASN A 129 -6.68 15.22 -10.87
C ASN A 129 -5.91 16.44 -11.37
N ASN A 130 -6.37 17.04 -12.47
CA ASN A 130 -5.73 18.18 -13.13
C ASN A 130 -5.68 19.47 -12.28
N ASP A 131 -6.40 19.55 -11.16
CA ASP A 131 -6.43 20.71 -10.26
C ASP A 131 -5.59 20.52 -8.97
N ILE A 132 -4.98 19.35 -8.78
CA ILE A 132 -4.23 18.99 -7.56
C ILE A 132 -2.73 18.86 -7.86
N TYR A 133 -1.89 19.35 -6.95
CA TYR A 133 -0.44 19.09 -6.98
C TYR A 133 -0.10 17.75 -6.34
N TYR A 134 0.76 16.95 -6.96
CA TYR A 134 1.20 15.67 -6.40
C TYR A 134 2.72 15.67 -6.23
N PHE A 135 3.19 15.28 -5.05
CA PHE A 135 4.61 15.15 -4.74
C PHE A 135 4.91 13.74 -4.23
N SER A 136 5.99 13.14 -4.71
CA SER A 136 6.44 11.83 -4.27
C SER A 136 7.92 11.86 -3.89
N PHE A 137 8.22 11.35 -2.70
CA PHE A 137 9.57 11.17 -2.20
C PHE A 137 9.84 9.68 -2.06
N ALA A 138 10.88 9.20 -2.73
CA ALA A 138 11.29 7.81 -2.63
C ALA A 138 12.34 7.61 -1.53
N THR A 139 12.41 6.39 -1.05
CA THR A 139 13.38 5.88 -0.09
C THR A 139 13.99 4.60 -0.63
N GLY A 140 15.23 4.35 -0.25
CA GLY A 140 15.94 3.13 -0.59
C GLY A 140 17.15 2.97 0.30
N ASN A 141 17.35 1.78 0.84
CA ASN A 141 18.51 1.50 1.70
C ASN A 141 19.11 0.13 1.46
N THR A 142 19.01 -0.35 0.23
CA THR A 142 19.76 -1.48 -0.28
C THR A 142 20.82 -1.03 -1.27
N LYS A 143 21.79 -1.90 -1.54
CA LYS A 143 22.81 -1.70 -2.56
C LYS A 143 22.82 -2.86 -3.54
N HIS A 144 23.04 -2.54 -4.81
CA HIS A 144 23.25 -3.51 -5.86
C HIS A 144 24.55 -4.30 -5.61
N ASP A 145 24.48 -5.61 -5.79
CA ASP A 145 25.61 -6.52 -5.73
C ASP A 145 25.99 -6.93 -7.15
N GLU A 146 27.08 -6.35 -7.67
CA GLU A 146 27.55 -6.57 -9.05
C GLU A 146 27.79 -8.04 -9.41
N LYS A 147 28.05 -8.91 -8.43
CA LYS A 147 28.29 -10.33 -8.69
C LYS A 147 27.01 -11.12 -8.97
N THR A 148 25.91 -10.73 -8.31
CA THR A 148 24.65 -11.49 -8.36
C THR A 148 23.54 -10.77 -9.12
N GLY A 149 23.66 -9.45 -9.32
CA GLY A 149 22.58 -8.63 -9.87
C GLY A 149 21.46 -8.33 -8.87
N TYR A 150 21.58 -8.80 -7.62
CA TYR A 150 20.59 -8.62 -6.56
C TYR A 150 20.91 -7.42 -5.68
N HIS A 151 19.96 -7.03 -4.85
CA HIS A 151 20.13 -5.99 -3.84
C HIS A 151 20.25 -6.60 -2.44
N LYS A 152 21.17 -6.04 -1.64
CA LYS A 152 21.35 -6.39 -0.23
C LYS A 152 21.19 -5.17 0.67
N PRO A 153 20.67 -5.32 1.90
CA PRO A 153 20.54 -4.20 2.82
C PRO A 153 21.88 -3.54 3.12
N ASN A 154 21.88 -2.21 3.19
CA ASN A 154 23.02 -1.46 3.72
C ASN A 154 23.17 -1.69 5.22
N THR A 155 24.37 -1.46 5.73
CA THR A 155 24.68 -1.57 7.17
C THR A 155 23.98 -0.50 8.00
N SER A 156 23.54 0.61 7.39
CA SER A 156 22.73 1.65 8.02
C SER A 156 21.26 1.25 8.19
N MET A 157 20.76 0.25 7.46
CA MET A 157 19.37 -0.18 7.57
C MET A 157 19.10 -0.81 8.95
N SER A 158 17.99 -0.41 9.55
CA SER A 158 17.40 -0.99 10.75
C SER A 158 17.40 -2.51 10.69
N ILE A 159 17.97 -3.15 11.72
CA ILE A 159 18.23 -4.60 11.74
C ILE A 159 16.95 -5.41 11.45
N ILE A 160 15.82 -4.98 11.99
CA ILE A 160 14.51 -5.64 11.82
C ILE A 160 14.01 -5.64 10.37
N LEU A 161 14.45 -4.70 9.52
CA LEU A 161 14.02 -4.59 8.13
C LEU A 161 14.93 -5.37 7.15
N ARG A 162 16.14 -5.75 7.58
CA ARG A 162 17.13 -6.40 6.71
C ARG A 162 16.66 -7.72 6.09
N PRO A 163 15.93 -8.60 6.81
CA PRO A 163 15.41 -9.84 6.20
C PRO A 163 14.45 -9.54 5.05
N ASN A 164 13.50 -8.62 5.26
CA ASN A 164 12.55 -8.19 4.24
C ASN A 164 13.28 -7.60 3.03
N ALA A 165 14.22 -6.69 3.28
CA ALA A 165 14.99 -6.03 2.24
C ALA A 165 15.77 -7.01 1.35
N TYR A 166 16.38 -8.02 1.99
CA TYR A 166 17.11 -9.06 1.31
C TYR A 166 16.20 -10.00 0.50
N MET A 167 15.00 -10.30 1.01
CA MET A 167 14.03 -11.11 0.26
C MET A 167 13.51 -10.36 -0.97
N MET A 168 13.10 -9.10 -0.81
CA MET A 168 12.63 -8.26 -1.91
C MET A 168 13.72 -8.04 -2.97
N GLY A 169 14.97 -7.84 -2.53
CA GLY A 169 16.11 -7.53 -3.39
C GLY A 169 16.57 -8.64 -4.35
N LYS A 170 15.89 -9.78 -4.37
CA LYS A 170 16.21 -10.93 -5.24
C LYS A 170 14.98 -11.67 -5.77
N THR A 171 13.78 -11.20 -5.44
CA THR A 171 12.54 -11.94 -5.72
C THR A 171 11.80 -11.27 -6.87
N ARG A 172 11.57 -12.05 -7.93
CA ARG A 172 10.66 -11.70 -9.02
C ARG A 172 9.23 -12.07 -8.64
N GLN A 173 8.27 -11.24 -9.02
CA GLN A 173 6.84 -11.51 -8.83
C GLN A 173 6.06 -11.19 -10.08
N CYS A 174 4.95 -11.88 -10.27
CA CYS A 174 4.09 -11.69 -11.42
C CYS A 174 2.71 -11.24 -10.97
N TRP A 175 2.14 -10.29 -11.70
CA TRP A 175 0.73 -9.95 -11.60
C TRP A 175 -0.11 -11.15 -12.04
N ILE A 176 -1.36 -11.21 -11.57
CA ILE A 176 -2.32 -12.25 -12.00
C ILE A 176 -2.49 -12.24 -13.53
N GLU A 177 -2.48 -11.06 -14.13
CA GLU A 177 -2.58 -10.84 -15.59
C GLU A 177 -1.20 -10.80 -16.27
N GLY A 178 -0.32 -11.75 -15.91
CA GLY A 178 0.80 -12.20 -16.75
C GLY A 178 2.14 -11.53 -16.47
N ASP A 179 2.24 -10.20 -16.65
CA ASP A 179 3.53 -9.51 -16.56
C ASP A 179 4.21 -9.75 -15.20
N CYS A 180 5.51 -9.59 -15.15
CA CYS A 180 6.28 -9.75 -13.94
C CYS A 180 7.20 -8.56 -13.70
N THR A 181 7.47 -8.30 -12.43
CA THR A 181 8.57 -7.43 -12.00
C THR A 181 9.89 -7.94 -12.58
N ASP A 182 10.91 -7.08 -12.55
CA ASP A 182 12.25 -7.39 -12.99
C ASP A 182 13.28 -6.85 -11.98
N SER A 183 14.55 -6.79 -12.36
CA SER A 183 15.61 -6.31 -11.46
C SER A 183 15.45 -4.85 -11.02
N THR A 184 14.66 -4.04 -11.72
CA THR A 184 14.38 -2.65 -11.32
C THR A 184 13.58 -2.58 -10.01
N TRP A 185 12.93 -3.67 -9.61
CA TRP A 185 12.20 -3.79 -8.35
C TRP A 185 13.07 -4.19 -7.16
N TYR A 186 14.35 -4.51 -7.36
CA TYR A 186 15.18 -5.02 -6.27
C TYR A 186 15.61 -3.94 -5.27
N GLU A 187 15.78 -2.69 -5.71
CA GLU A 187 16.04 -1.60 -4.77
C GLU A 187 14.83 -1.37 -3.87
N ASN A 188 15.05 -1.24 -2.55
CA ASN A 188 13.98 -1.09 -1.58
C ASN A 188 14.47 -0.44 -0.28
N ASP A 189 13.54 0.04 0.53
CA ASP A 189 13.78 0.64 1.84
C ASP A 189 13.56 -0.34 3.01
N GLY A 190 13.42 -1.63 2.71
CA GLY A 190 13.12 -2.71 3.65
C GLY A 190 11.64 -3.03 3.83
N ILE A 191 10.72 -2.23 3.26
CA ILE A 191 9.28 -2.51 3.24
C ILE A 191 8.71 -2.36 1.82
N ILE A 192 9.12 -1.33 1.09
CA ILE A 192 8.61 -0.96 -0.24
C ILE A 192 9.74 -0.90 -1.27
N ASN A 193 9.49 -1.42 -2.47
CA ASN A 193 10.41 -1.32 -3.61
C ASN A 193 10.53 0.14 -4.05
N THR A 194 11.75 0.65 -4.23
CA THR A 194 11.99 2.08 -4.51
C THR A 194 11.31 2.56 -5.80
N ILE A 195 11.27 1.72 -6.86
CA ILE A 195 10.56 2.04 -8.10
C ILE A 195 9.05 2.24 -7.89
N SER A 196 8.48 1.58 -6.90
CA SER A 196 7.05 1.68 -6.57
C SER A 196 6.68 3.02 -5.94
N GLN A 197 7.66 3.82 -5.52
CA GLN A 197 7.44 5.05 -4.75
C GLN A 197 7.38 6.31 -5.60
N MET A 198 7.74 6.23 -6.88
CA MET A 198 7.79 7.38 -7.78
C MET A 198 6.40 7.94 -8.13
N GLY A 199 5.40 7.06 -8.19
CA GLY A 199 4.02 7.40 -8.55
C GLY A 199 3.30 6.21 -9.16
N PRO A 200 1.97 6.30 -9.37
CA PRO A 200 1.15 5.23 -9.93
C PRO A 200 1.44 4.98 -11.42
N THR A 201 1.87 3.77 -11.77
CA THR A 201 2.19 3.37 -13.16
C THR A 201 1.57 2.06 -13.59
N SER A 202 1.10 1.23 -12.66
CA SER A 202 0.69 -0.15 -12.94
C SER A 202 -0.76 -0.34 -13.42
N GLY A 203 -1.59 0.69 -13.42
CA GLY A 203 -3.02 0.58 -13.78
C GLY A 203 -3.24 0.23 -15.27
N ILE A 204 -4.30 -0.54 -15.57
CA ILE A 204 -4.58 -0.97 -16.96
C ILE A 204 -5.05 0.19 -17.87
N ASN A 205 -5.54 1.29 -17.27
CA ASN A 205 -5.93 2.52 -17.98
C ASN A 205 -4.74 3.48 -18.16
N GLY A 206 -3.51 2.97 -18.14
CA GLY A 206 -2.28 3.73 -18.30
C GLY A 206 -1.71 4.27 -16.99
N ALA A 207 -0.45 4.69 -17.05
CA ALA A 207 0.26 5.32 -15.95
C ALA A 207 -0.20 6.78 -15.75
N ASP A 208 -0.12 7.26 -14.51
CA ASP A 208 -0.22 8.71 -14.27
C ASP A 208 1.06 9.40 -14.79
N LYS A 209 0.94 10.68 -15.15
CA LYS A 209 2.11 11.48 -15.57
C LYS A 209 3.04 11.65 -14.38
N ILE A 210 4.32 11.28 -14.54
CA ILE A 210 5.37 11.48 -13.53
C ILE A 210 6.45 12.38 -14.14
N ILE A 211 6.82 13.43 -13.40
CA ILE A 211 7.90 14.36 -13.75
C ILE A 211 8.95 14.30 -12.66
N THR A 212 10.21 14.08 -13.02
CA THR A 212 11.32 14.27 -12.08
C THR A 212 11.51 15.76 -11.84
N TYR A 213 11.31 16.20 -10.60
CA TYR A 213 11.45 17.60 -10.21
C TYR A 213 12.92 18.05 -10.30
N ASN A 214 13.18 19.10 -11.05
CA ASN A 214 14.49 19.76 -11.14
C ASN A 214 14.44 21.18 -10.61
N ASN A 215 13.42 21.96 -10.96
CA ASN A 215 13.24 23.35 -10.52
C ASN A 215 11.75 23.77 -10.53
N GLU A 216 11.48 25.02 -10.17
CA GLU A 216 10.12 25.56 -10.03
C GLU A 216 9.30 25.53 -11.34
N ASP A 217 9.94 25.53 -12.51
CA ASP A 217 9.26 25.46 -13.81
C ASP A 217 8.59 24.08 -14.03
N ASP A 218 9.01 23.05 -13.29
CA ASP A 218 8.41 21.71 -13.35
C ASP A 218 7.10 21.62 -12.55
N ILE A 219 6.77 22.62 -11.72
CA ILE A 219 5.62 22.56 -10.81
C ILE A 219 4.30 22.72 -11.57
N GLU A 220 3.60 21.61 -11.78
CA GLU A 220 2.28 21.56 -12.39
C GLU A 220 1.29 20.68 -11.61
N THR A 221 0.00 20.93 -11.80
CA THR A 221 -1.09 20.09 -11.28
C THR A 221 -1.37 18.93 -12.24
N GLY A 222 -1.99 17.85 -11.74
CA GLY A 222 -2.32 16.68 -12.56
C GLY A 222 -1.16 15.74 -12.88
N ALA A 223 0.04 16.02 -12.35
CA ALA A 223 1.21 15.16 -12.49
C ALA A 223 1.89 14.92 -11.14
N TRP A 224 2.48 13.74 -11.00
CA TRP A 224 3.32 13.36 -9.86
C TRP A 224 4.72 13.94 -10.03
N LEU A 225 5.06 14.91 -9.19
CA LEU A 225 6.39 15.48 -9.09
C LEU A 225 7.25 14.58 -8.21
N TYR A 226 8.10 13.78 -8.86
CA TYR A 226 9.05 12.93 -8.19
C TYR A 226 10.24 13.74 -7.70
N MET A 227 10.33 13.90 -6.38
CA MET A 227 11.28 14.75 -5.69
C MET A 227 12.64 14.10 -5.47
N GLY A 228 12.81 12.86 -5.93
CA GLY A 228 14.04 12.09 -5.78
C GLY A 228 13.99 11.06 -4.66
N LYS A 229 15.12 10.38 -4.49
CA LYS A 229 15.31 9.26 -3.55
C LYS A 229 16.22 9.67 -2.41
N TYR A 230 15.81 9.38 -1.17
CA TYR A 230 16.66 9.44 0.01
C TYR A 230 17.25 8.07 0.34
N THR A 231 18.54 8.05 0.72
CA THR A 231 19.20 6.84 1.22
C THR A 231 18.83 6.58 2.68
N MET A 232 17.62 6.09 2.90
CA MET A 232 17.02 5.87 4.21
C MET A 232 16.13 4.62 4.18
N ASP A 233 16.02 3.92 5.29
CA ASP A 233 15.07 2.81 5.41
C ASP A 233 13.66 3.33 5.73
N HIS A 234 12.67 2.45 5.61
CA HIS A 234 11.26 2.81 5.77
C HIS A 234 10.93 3.43 7.14
N LYS A 235 11.67 3.06 8.19
CA LYS A 235 11.44 3.53 9.57
C LYS A 235 12.04 4.90 9.84
N ALA A 236 12.91 5.41 8.97
CA ALA A 236 13.60 6.67 9.20
C ALA A 236 12.68 7.92 9.15
N PHE A 237 11.47 7.78 8.59
CA PHE A 237 10.46 8.84 8.52
C PHE A 237 9.34 8.71 9.56
N MET A 238 9.43 7.71 10.46
CA MET A 238 8.43 7.41 11.49
C MET A 238 8.93 7.74 12.90
#